data_AF-A0A382GQK9-F1
#
_entry.id   AF-A0A382GQK9-F1
#
_cell.length_a   1.000
_cell.length_b   1.000
_cell.length_c   1.000
_cell.angle_alpha   90.00
_cell.angle_beta   90.00
_cell.angle_gamma   90.00
#
_symmetry.space_group_name_H-M   'P 1'
#
loop_
_entity.id
_entity.type
_entity.pdbx_description
1 polymer ?
#
loop_
_entity_poly.entity_id
_entity_poly.type
_entity_poly.pdbx_seq_one_letter_code
_entity_poly.pdbx_strand_id
1 'polypeptide(L)'
;MKYYYNNILLLTILSLASVGFGQIFSDNFDDGVWSDVWTLNDTSSYSVEFVDGANDSEYGLKLTGGGNSTHYDGLSATFDASQPAYISYYVKPQITRAINTNYLVIMNDSIPSGNKLIFFRITNSSSCDGTLRFVLYADDYVCGPQVTSEEWYHIEYRNIDFDSLTFDWYINNELVHGSVPFRDEISSVNEIHLYNYGDYGEGFYDEFYISNDTIPNVPTTYVPDDNFEQALIDLGYDDVLDNYVVTDSINSVTYLNVYNDSISDLTGIEAFTALDTLVCGFNQLTELDVSNNTALTQMSIGGNQLTSLDVSSNTALTYLDCHLNQITSLDLSSNTALTSLSCRHNALTELDVSSNTALTLLNGY
;
A
#
# COMPACT_ATOMS: atom_id res chain seq x y z
N MET A 1 32.80 24.18 28.28
CA MET A 1 32.94 25.57 27.77
C MET A 1 32.77 25.51 26.27
N LYS A 2 31.73 26.18 25.74
CA LYS A 2 31.40 26.43 24.31
C LYS A 2 30.91 25.20 23.52
N TYR A 3 29.61 25.06 23.25
CA TYR A 3 28.75 25.79 22.28
C TYR A 3 29.14 25.59 20.81
N TYR A 4 28.22 24.93 20.11
CA TYR A 4 27.90 24.95 18.69
C TYR A 4 27.96 26.36 18.08
N TYR A 5 28.30 26.45 16.79
CA TYR A 5 27.41 27.01 15.76
C TYR A 5 28.03 26.97 14.34
N ASN A 6 27.20 26.54 13.37
CA ASN A 6 27.13 26.98 11.95
C ASN A 6 28.29 26.63 10.99
N ASN A 7 28.09 26.27 9.71
CA ASN A 7 26.98 26.51 8.78
C ASN A 7 27.02 25.50 7.59
N ILE A 8 25.82 25.07 7.16
CA ILE A 8 25.29 25.07 5.78
C ILE A 8 26.13 24.40 4.67
N LEU A 9 25.65 23.27 4.14
CA LEU A 9 24.97 23.18 2.83
C LEU A 9 24.80 21.68 2.46
N LEU A 10 23.58 21.12 2.55
CA LEU A 10 23.14 20.10 1.61
C LEU A 10 21.61 20.03 1.61
N LEU A 11 21.04 20.67 0.59
CA LEU A 11 19.71 20.41 0.07
C LEU A 11 19.72 18.99 -0.53
N THR A 12 18.67 18.18 -0.29
CA THR A 12 18.23 16.91 -0.96
C THR A 12 17.93 15.83 0.10
N ILE A 13 16.84 15.07 0.12
CA ILE A 13 15.69 14.80 -0.76
C ILE A 13 14.59 14.28 0.18
N LEU A 14 13.33 14.64 -0.07
CA LEU A 14 12.15 14.04 0.55
C LEU A 14 12.16 12.51 0.35
N SER A 15 12.07 11.71 1.41
CA SER A 15 11.58 10.32 1.36
C SER A 15 10.05 10.38 1.20
N LEU A 16 9.59 10.78 0.01
CA LEU A 16 8.19 10.65 -0.36
C LEU A 16 7.96 9.23 -0.88
N ALA A 17 7.45 8.35 -0.02
CA ALA A 17 6.54 7.32 -0.47
C ALA A 17 5.35 8.03 -1.15
N SER A 18 5.19 7.79 -2.46
CA SER A 18 4.13 8.25 -3.37
C SER A 18 3.31 9.49 -2.92
N VAL A 19 3.61 10.66 -3.49
CA VAL A 19 2.63 11.76 -3.51
C VAL A 19 1.48 11.37 -4.43
N GLY A 20 0.49 10.69 -3.88
CA GLY A 20 -0.81 10.52 -4.50
C GLY A 20 -1.49 11.88 -4.67
N PHE A 21 -2.44 11.96 -5.60
CA PHE A 21 -3.34 13.12 -5.70
C PHE A 21 -3.99 13.41 -4.32
N GLY A 22 -4.19 14.69 -3.99
CA GLY A 22 -4.90 15.11 -2.78
C GLY A 22 -4.16 15.01 -1.44
N GLN A 23 -2.95 14.43 -1.38
CA GLN A 23 -2.20 14.19 -0.13
C GLN A 23 -1.91 15.50 0.66
N ILE A 24 -2.27 15.49 1.95
CA ILE A 24 -2.05 16.57 2.92
C ILE A 24 -0.88 16.26 3.86
N PHE A 25 -0.81 15.02 4.35
CA PHE A 25 0.18 14.54 5.31
C PHE A 25 0.44 13.06 5.09
N SER A 26 1.69 12.63 5.22
CA SER A 26 2.02 11.20 5.24
C SER A 26 3.32 10.94 5.98
N ASP A 27 3.39 9.81 6.66
CA ASP A 27 4.61 9.25 7.22
C ASP A 27 4.42 7.74 7.44
N ASN A 28 5.27 6.93 6.81
CA ASN A 28 5.26 5.47 6.92
C ASN A 28 6.43 4.91 7.73
N PHE A 29 7.27 5.77 8.34
CA PHE A 29 8.38 5.40 9.22
C PHE A 29 9.47 4.45 8.66
N ASP A 30 9.32 3.94 7.43
CA ASP A 30 10.19 2.96 6.78
C ASP A 30 11.63 3.45 6.56
N ASP A 31 11.87 4.76 6.64
CA ASP A 31 13.23 5.30 6.57
C ASP A 31 13.99 5.24 7.91
N GLY A 32 13.32 4.75 8.97
CA GLY A 32 13.88 4.63 10.31
C GLY A 32 14.14 5.99 10.97
N VAL A 33 13.44 7.04 10.54
CA VAL A 33 13.51 8.39 11.12
C VAL A 33 12.09 8.91 11.34
N TRP A 34 11.78 9.34 12.56
CA TRP A 34 10.47 9.94 12.88
C TRP A 34 10.55 11.46 13.07
N SER A 35 11.74 11.98 13.34
CA SER A 35 11.96 13.36 13.77
C SER A 35 12.09 14.37 12.63
N ASP A 36 11.97 13.91 11.39
CA ASP A 36 11.88 14.71 10.18
C ASP A 36 10.48 15.33 10.02
N VAL A 37 9.45 14.62 10.48
CA VAL A 37 8.05 15.07 10.48
C VAL A 37 7.55 15.41 11.89
N TRP A 38 7.86 14.57 12.88
CA TRP A 38 7.26 14.68 14.21
C TRP A 38 8.16 15.38 15.24
N THR A 39 7.51 16.06 16.19
CA THR A 39 8.14 16.70 17.34
C THR A 39 7.73 16.00 18.63
N LEU A 40 8.72 15.62 19.45
CA LEU A 40 8.47 15.10 20.80
C LEU A 40 8.33 16.25 21.78
N ASN A 41 7.12 16.43 22.33
CA ASN A 41 6.75 17.59 23.14
C ASN A 41 7.25 17.50 24.59
N ASP A 42 7.35 16.29 25.16
CA ASP A 42 7.95 16.04 26.48
C ASP A 42 8.92 14.86 26.48
N THR A 43 10.22 15.17 26.52
CA THR A 43 11.30 14.17 26.59
C THR A 43 11.52 13.57 27.99
N SER A 44 10.87 14.11 29.03
CA SER A 44 11.02 13.64 30.40
C SER A 44 10.10 12.48 30.76
N SER A 45 8.96 12.37 30.05
CA SER A 45 7.92 11.38 30.32
C SER A 45 7.65 10.42 29.17
N TYR A 46 8.20 10.69 27.97
CA TYR A 46 7.97 9.89 26.77
C TYR A 46 9.27 9.48 26.07
N SER A 47 9.21 8.33 25.39
CA SER A 47 10.25 7.81 24.51
C SER A 47 9.65 7.23 23.23
N VAL A 48 10.41 7.29 22.15
CA VAL A 48 10.05 6.79 20.83
C VAL A 48 11.07 5.74 20.40
N GLU A 49 10.60 4.60 19.93
CA GLU A 49 11.41 3.49 19.43
C GLU A 49 10.83 2.96 18.12
N PHE A 50 11.68 2.46 17.22
CA PHE A 50 11.23 1.70 16.05
C PHE A 50 10.99 0.24 16.41
N VAL A 51 10.02 -0.36 15.75
CA VAL A 51 9.58 -1.75 15.89
C VAL A 51 9.20 -2.29 14.52
N ASP A 52 8.93 -3.59 14.40
CA ASP A 52 8.44 -4.17 13.14
C ASP A 52 7.13 -3.49 12.71
N GLY A 53 7.09 -3.04 11.46
CA GLY A 53 5.99 -2.30 10.84
C GLY A 53 4.75 -3.15 10.54
N ALA A 54 3.72 -2.49 10.02
CA ALA A 54 2.48 -3.09 9.54
C ALA A 54 2.60 -3.44 8.04
N ASN A 55 1.88 -4.48 7.60
CA ASN A 55 1.64 -4.74 6.17
C ASN A 55 2.90 -4.64 5.25
N ASP A 56 3.93 -5.42 5.56
CA ASP A 56 5.22 -5.47 4.85
C ASP A 56 6.15 -4.24 5.01
N SER A 57 5.76 -3.23 5.80
CA SER A 57 6.65 -2.15 6.27
C SER A 57 7.85 -2.70 7.06
N GLU A 58 9.01 -2.07 6.84
CA GLU A 58 10.24 -2.38 7.57
C GLU A 58 10.17 -1.86 9.02
N TYR A 59 9.58 -0.68 9.24
CA TYR A 59 9.54 -0.03 10.55
C TYR A 59 8.19 0.61 10.85
N GLY A 60 7.64 0.28 12.02
CA GLY A 60 6.60 1.05 12.69
C GLY A 60 7.16 1.82 13.89
N LEU A 61 6.33 2.70 14.45
CA LEU A 61 6.68 3.54 15.59
C LEU A 61 6.03 3.03 16.89
N LYS A 62 6.84 2.87 17.95
CA LYS A 62 6.37 2.66 19.32
C LYS A 62 6.62 3.91 20.15
N LEU A 63 5.53 4.54 20.59
CA LEU A 63 5.54 5.59 21.60
C LEU A 63 5.30 4.97 22.98
N THR A 64 6.19 5.25 23.93
CA THR A 64 6.08 4.79 25.32
C THR A 64 6.06 5.99 26.26
N GLY A 65 5.22 5.96 27.29
CA GLY A 65 5.24 6.96 28.36
C GLY A 65 3.91 7.67 28.60
N GLY A 66 3.92 8.66 29.49
CA GLY A 66 2.75 9.45 29.87
C GLY A 66 2.58 9.58 31.39
N GLY A 67 2.74 10.79 31.92
CA GLY A 67 2.35 11.11 33.30
C GLY A 67 0.87 11.51 33.41
N ASN A 68 0.41 11.79 34.64
CA ASN A 68 -0.99 12.08 34.96
C ASN A 68 -1.56 13.44 34.48
N SER A 69 -0.84 14.28 33.73
CA SER A 69 -1.20 15.71 33.67
C SER A 69 -1.87 16.23 32.39
N THR A 70 -1.58 15.74 31.17
CA THR A 70 -1.96 16.50 29.95
C THR A 70 -2.01 15.66 28.66
N HIS A 71 -3.04 15.89 27.83
CA HIS A 71 -3.34 15.13 26.60
C HIS A 71 -2.48 15.48 25.37
N TYR A 72 -1.35 16.20 25.52
CA TYR A 72 -0.64 16.82 24.38
C TYR A 72 0.89 16.77 24.47
N ASP A 73 1.44 16.05 25.45
CA ASP A 73 2.89 16.03 25.72
C ASP A 73 3.64 14.87 25.00
N GLY A 74 2.99 14.16 24.09
CA GLY A 74 3.57 13.06 23.31
C GLY A 74 4.27 13.54 22.03
N LEU A 75 3.97 12.91 20.90
CA LEU A 75 4.41 13.34 19.57
C LEU A 75 3.36 14.24 18.93
N SER A 76 3.79 15.27 18.21
CA SER A 76 2.91 16.04 17.34
C SER A 76 3.54 16.33 15.99
N ALA A 77 2.67 16.54 15.00
CA ALA A 77 3.04 17.02 13.68
C ALA A 77 2.04 18.07 13.21
N THR A 78 2.53 19.07 12.48
CA THR A 78 1.73 20.18 11.94
C THR A 78 1.79 20.17 10.42
N PHE A 79 0.70 20.55 9.77
CA PHE A 79 0.59 20.71 8.31
C PHE A 79 -0.27 21.92 7.97
N ASP A 80 -0.39 22.27 6.68
CA ASP A 80 -1.22 23.39 6.27
C ASP A 80 -2.71 23.13 6.55
N ALA A 81 -3.41 24.14 7.05
CA ALA A 81 -4.83 24.00 7.38
C ALA A 81 -5.67 23.54 6.18
N SER A 82 -6.39 22.43 6.35
CA SER A 82 -7.10 21.73 5.28
C SER A 82 -8.41 21.09 5.76
N GLN A 83 -9.24 20.67 4.80
CA GLN A 83 -10.47 19.90 5.03
C GLN A 83 -10.30 18.53 4.37
N PRO A 84 -9.60 17.58 5.02
CA PRO A 84 -9.38 16.26 4.45
C PRO A 84 -10.71 15.53 4.23
N ALA A 85 -10.77 14.72 3.19
CA ALA A 85 -11.87 13.79 2.93
C ALA A 85 -11.54 12.35 3.36
N TYR A 86 -10.25 12.05 3.58
CA TYR A 86 -9.74 10.74 3.99
C TYR A 86 -8.56 10.85 4.96
N ILE A 87 -8.53 9.98 5.96
CA ILE A 87 -7.44 9.82 6.92
C ILE A 87 -7.26 8.33 7.21
N SER A 88 -6.04 7.80 7.16
CA SER A 88 -5.70 6.44 7.55
C SER A 88 -4.37 6.33 8.29
N TYR A 89 -4.24 5.24 9.05
CA TYR A 89 -3.07 4.86 9.82
C TYR A 89 -3.26 3.46 10.38
N TYR A 90 -2.16 2.79 10.71
CA TYR A 90 -2.20 1.54 11.46
C TYR A 90 -1.98 1.78 12.95
N VAL A 91 -2.63 0.95 13.77
CA VAL A 91 -2.37 0.87 15.21
C VAL A 91 -2.24 -0.57 15.67
N LYS A 92 -1.35 -0.80 16.63
CA LYS A 92 -1.25 -2.09 17.33
C LYS A 92 -1.45 -1.89 18.83
N PRO A 93 -2.50 -2.48 19.44
CA PRO A 93 -2.76 -2.35 20.86
C PRO A 93 -1.84 -3.23 21.72
N GLN A 94 -1.48 -2.75 22.91
CA GLN A 94 -0.86 -3.55 23.98
C GLN A 94 -1.80 -3.70 25.18
N ILE A 95 -2.68 -4.70 25.11
CA ILE A 95 -3.77 -4.91 26.08
C ILE A 95 -3.26 -5.49 27.42
N THR A 96 -2.04 -6.02 27.47
CA THR A 96 -1.54 -6.78 28.64
C THR A 96 -1.04 -5.92 29.81
N ARG A 97 -0.81 -4.60 29.62
CA ARG A 97 -0.15 -3.76 30.64
C ARG A 97 -0.75 -2.39 30.92
N ALA A 98 -1.50 -1.75 30.01
CA ALA A 98 -1.95 -0.38 30.23
C ALA A 98 -3.40 -0.14 29.76
N ILE A 99 -4.18 0.48 30.65
CA ILE A 99 -5.44 1.14 30.30
C ILE A 99 -5.08 2.47 29.61
N ASN A 100 -5.70 2.77 28.47
CA ASN A 100 -5.58 4.06 27.76
C ASN A 100 -4.26 4.26 26.97
N THR A 101 -4.14 3.60 25.82
CA THR A 101 -3.01 3.72 24.89
C THR A 101 -3.46 4.08 23.48
N ASN A 102 -2.51 4.33 22.59
CA ASN A 102 -2.72 4.64 21.17
C ASN A 102 -3.68 5.83 20.99
N TYR A 103 -3.45 6.94 21.70
CA TYR A 103 -4.25 8.13 21.45
C TYR A 103 -3.85 8.75 20.12
N LEU A 104 -4.84 9.11 19.30
CA LEU A 104 -4.67 9.95 18.13
C LEU A 104 -5.66 11.11 18.25
N VAL A 105 -5.16 12.34 18.10
CA VAL A 105 -6.00 13.53 18.05
C VAL A 105 -5.68 14.31 16.79
N ILE A 106 -6.71 14.64 16.02
CA ILE A 106 -6.61 15.49 14.82
C ILE A 106 -7.47 16.72 15.05
N MET A 107 -6.87 17.90 14.95
CA MET A 107 -7.47 19.15 15.44
C MET A 107 -7.02 20.39 14.66
N ASN A 108 -7.60 21.55 15.00
CA ASN A 108 -7.10 22.87 14.59
C ASN A 108 -6.48 23.65 15.75
N ASP A 109 -5.43 24.41 15.40
CA ASP A 109 -4.54 25.14 16.30
C ASP A 109 -5.24 25.90 17.45
N SER A 110 -4.97 25.43 18.68
CA SER A 110 -4.74 26.18 19.93
C SER A 110 -4.80 25.22 21.12
N ILE A 111 -3.70 24.61 21.55
CA ILE A 111 -3.70 23.86 22.82
C ILE A 111 -3.98 24.81 23.99
N PRO A 112 -4.77 24.40 25.00
CA PRO A 112 -5.52 23.14 25.13
C PRO A 112 -6.98 23.22 24.61
N SER A 113 -7.33 24.30 23.93
CA SER A 113 -8.70 24.71 23.60
C SER A 113 -9.13 24.46 22.14
N GLY A 114 -8.27 23.89 21.30
CA GLY A 114 -8.55 23.66 19.89
C GLY A 114 -9.67 22.64 19.69
N ASN A 115 -10.48 22.87 18.66
CA ASN A 115 -11.57 21.97 18.31
C ASN A 115 -10.98 20.73 17.64
N LYS A 116 -11.52 19.57 17.99
CA LYS A 116 -11.02 18.27 17.54
C LYS A 116 -11.96 17.73 16.47
N LEU A 117 -11.40 17.28 15.37
CA LEU A 117 -12.09 16.43 14.41
C LEU A 117 -12.20 15.01 14.97
N ILE A 118 -11.04 14.41 15.29
CA ILE A 118 -10.89 13.03 15.75
C ILE A 118 -10.24 13.01 17.13
N PHE A 119 -10.75 12.15 18.01
CA PHE A 119 -10.11 11.77 19.26
C PHE A 119 -10.25 10.25 19.43
N PHE A 120 -9.24 9.53 19.02
CA PHE A 120 -9.18 8.09 19.11
C PHE A 120 -8.37 7.66 20.34
N ARG A 121 -8.74 6.54 20.97
CA ARG A 121 -7.93 5.88 22.00
C ARG A 121 -8.35 4.43 22.22
N ILE A 122 -7.41 3.59 22.63
CA ILE A 122 -7.70 2.21 23.03
C ILE A 122 -7.78 2.15 24.56
N THR A 123 -8.86 1.58 25.12
CA THR A 123 -9.07 1.55 26.57
C THR A 123 -9.84 0.32 27.03
N ASN A 124 -9.51 -0.16 28.23
CA ASN A 124 -10.11 -1.33 28.86
C ASN A 124 -10.94 -0.93 30.09
N SER A 125 -12.12 -0.34 29.88
CA SER A 125 -13.05 -0.03 30.97
C SER A 125 -14.39 -0.77 30.84
N SER A 126 -15.17 -0.80 31.92
CA SER A 126 -16.32 -1.70 32.10
C SER A 126 -17.49 -1.57 31.11
N SER A 127 -17.60 -0.47 30.35
CA SER A 127 -18.70 -0.26 29.40
C SER A 127 -18.48 -0.88 28.02
N CYS A 128 -17.22 -1.07 27.61
CA CYS A 128 -16.78 -1.74 26.38
C CYS A 128 -15.39 -2.34 26.64
N ASP A 129 -15.38 -3.43 27.42
CA ASP A 129 -14.18 -4.17 27.84
C ASP A 129 -13.60 -4.92 26.61
N GLY A 130 -12.28 -4.83 26.39
CA GLY A 130 -11.57 -5.52 25.30
C GLY A 130 -11.76 -5.00 23.86
N THR A 131 -12.49 -3.91 23.62
CA THR A 131 -12.70 -3.33 22.27
C THR A 131 -11.77 -2.17 21.92
N LEU A 132 -11.46 -1.97 20.62
CA LEU A 132 -11.05 -0.65 20.12
C LEU A 132 -12.17 0.33 20.43
N ARG A 133 -11.82 1.47 21.03
CA ARG A 133 -12.80 2.54 21.23
C ARG A 133 -12.53 3.69 20.28
N PHE A 134 -13.57 4.13 19.60
CA PHE A 134 -13.60 5.47 19.03
C PHE A 134 -14.35 6.38 20.00
N VAL A 135 -13.63 7.24 20.71
CA VAL A 135 -14.21 8.06 21.79
C VAL A 135 -14.51 9.45 21.24
N LEU A 136 -15.74 9.65 20.76
CA LEU A 136 -16.21 10.96 20.32
C LEU A 136 -16.26 11.96 21.48
N TYR A 137 -16.75 11.56 22.65
CA TYR A 137 -16.79 12.40 23.87
C TYR A 137 -16.54 11.60 25.15
N ALA A 138 -16.31 12.31 26.26
CA ALA A 138 -16.06 11.71 27.57
C ALA A 138 -17.19 10.78 28.06
N ASP A 139 -18.44 11.03 27.62
CA ASP A 139 -19.64 10.27 28.00
C ASP A 139 -20.47 9.76 26.79
N ASP A 140 -20.05 10.02 25.55
CA ASP A 140 -20.69 9.55 24.32
C ASP A 140 -19.64 8.89 23.41
N TYR A 141 -19.74 7.58 23.23
CA TYR A 141 -18.69 6.77 22.63
C TYR A 141 -19.27 5.77 21.65
N VAL A 142 -18.48 5.50 20.62
CA VAL A 142 -18.78 4.51 19.60
C VAL A 142 -17.81 3.35 19.78
N CYS A 143 -18.34 2.21 20.21
CA CYS A 143 -17.51 1.03 20.42
C CYS A 143 -17.27 0.33 19.09
N GLY A 144 -16.00 0.08 18.80
CA GLY A 144 -15.56 -0.75 17.70
C GLY A 144 -15.54 -2.22 18.07
N PRO A 145 -14.97 -3.08 17.19
CA PRO A 145 -14.81 -4.50 17.46
C PRO A 145 -13.87 -4.77 18.65
N GLN A 146 -13.98 -5.98 19.19
CA GLN A 146 -12.99 -6.55 20.11
C GLN A 146 -11.64 -6.65 19.39
N VAL A 147 -10.57 -6.34 20.09
CA VAL A 147 -9.22 -6.49 19.53
C VAL A 147 -8.33 -7.31 20.43
N THR A 148 -7.37 -7.96 19.80
CA THR A 148 -6.34 -8.74 20.46
C THR A 148 -5.10 -7.87 20.61
N SER A 149 -4.34 -8.06 21.69
CA SER A 149 -2.98 -7.53 21.72
C SER A 149 -2.15 -8.28 20.68
N GLU A 150 -1.22 -7.59 20.02
CA GLU A 150 -0.22 -8.14 19.09
C GLU A 150 -0.54 -8.06 17.58
N GLU A 151 -1.73 -7.60 17.17
CA GLU A 151 -2.06 -7.40 15.76
C GLU A 151 -2.11 -5.92 15.36
N TRP A 152 -1.72 -5.63 14.12
CA TRP A 152 -1.91 -4.32 13.50
C TRP A 152 -3.33 -4.20 12.95
N TYR A 153 -3.98 -3.06 13.21
CA TYR A 153 -5.30 -2.71 12.71
C TYR A 153 -5.18 -1.46 11.85
N HIS A 154 -5.62 -1.54 10.60
CA HIS A 154 -5.75 -0.40 9.70
C HIS A 154 -6.98 0.40 10.11
N ILE A 155 -6.81 1.65 10.50
CA ILE A 155 -7.89 2.53 10.91
C ILE A 155 -8.07 3.58 9.84
N GLU A 156 -9.31 3.79 9.40
CA GLU A 156 -9.60 4.78 8.37
C GLU A 156 -10.83 5.62 8.72
N TYR A 157 -10.77 6.89 8.36
CA TYR A 157 -11.88 7.82 8.36
C TYR A 157 -12.10 8.23 6.90
N ARG A 158 -13.23 7.81 6.34
CA ARG A 158 -13.61 8.07 4.94
C ARG A 158 -14.78 9.04 4.91
N ASN A 159 -15.05 9.63 3.74
CA ASN A 159 -16.20 10.52 3.54
C ASN A 159 -16.26 11.63 4.59
N ILE A 160 -15.10 12.17 4.99
CA ILE A 160 -15.04 13.25 5.98
C ILE A 160 -15.63 14.51 5.35
N ASP A 161 -16.74 14.98 5.91
CA ASP A 161 -17.53 16.09 5.37
C ASP A 161 -17.68 17.19 6.42
N PHE A 162 -17.04 18.33 6.14
CA PHE A 162 -17.04 19.51 7.00
C PHE A 162 -18.34 20.33 6.94
N ASP A 163 -19.21 20.11 5.94
CA ASP A 163 -20.53 20.75 5.86
C ASP A 163 -21.55 20.00 6.74
N SER A 164 -21.55 18.66 6.68
CA SER A 164 -22.41 17.84 7.54
C SER A 164 -21.81 17.56 8.92
N LEU A 165 -20.51 17.83 9.10
CA LEU A 165 -19.72 17.50 10.29
C LEU A 165 -19.78 16.01 10.62
N THR A 166 -19.64 15.16 9.61
CA THR A 166 -19.65 13.70 9.78
C THR A 166 -18.55 13.01 8.97
N PHE A 167 -18.20 11.78 9.36
CA PHE A 167 -17.34 10.88 8.60
C PHE A 167 -17.79 9.43 8.78
N ASP A 168 -17.28 8.53 7.96
CA ASP A 168 -17.45 7.09 8.12
C ASP A 168 -16.18 6.48 8.72
N TRP A 169 -16.33 5.63 9.73
CA TRP A 169 -15.22 4.97 10.42
C TRP A 169 -15.07 3.52 9.94
N TYR A 170 -13.89 3.19 9.43
CA TYR A 170 -13.52 1.84 8.99
C TYR A 170 -12.36 1.29 9.82
N ILE A 171 -12.34 -0.04 9.94
CA ILE A 171 -11.21 -0.79 10.47
C ILE A 171 -10.96 -1.96 9.53
N ASN A 172 -9.71 -2.14 9.09
CA ASN A 172 -9.32 -3.18 8.13
C ASN A 172 -10.24 -3.18 6.90
N ASN A 173 -10.52 -1.99 6.35
CA ASN A 173 -11.43 -1.75 5.24
C ASN A 173 -12.91 -2.11 5.48
N GLU A 174 -13.30 -2.52 6.70
CA GLU A 174 -14.70 -2.79 7.07
C GLU A 174 -15.35 -1.57 7.72
N LEU A 175 -16.53 -1.17 7.24
CA LEU A 175 -17.30 -0.08 7.85
C LEU A 175 -17.75 -0.48 9.25
N VAL A 176 -17.25 0.23 10.26
CA VAL A 176 -17.64 0.04 11.65
C VAL A 176 -18.85 0.90 11.98
N HIS A 177 -18.80 2.19 11.62
CA HIS A 177 -19.91 3.13 11.78
C HIS A 177 -19.94 4.15 10.66
N GLY A 178 -21.12 4.39 10.09
CA GLY A 178 -21.33 5.45 9.10
C GLY A 178 -21.86 6.73 9.75
N SER A 179 -21.56 7.88 9.13
CA SER A 179 -22.03 9.20 9.53
C SER A 179 -21.75 9.53 11.01
N VAL A 180 -20.58 9.14 11.48
CA VAL A 180 -20.06 9.47 12.80
C VAL A 180 -19.89 10.98 12.89
N PRO A 181 -20.50 11.67 13.87
CA PRO A 181 -20.35 13.11 14.00
C PRO A 181 -18.90 13.46 14.34
N PHE A 182 -18.44 14.62 13.86
CA PHE A 182 -17.20 15.22 14.32
C PHE A 182 -17.27 15.40 15.83
N ARG A 183 -16.11 15.32 16.49
CA ARG A 183 -16.06 15.55 17.92
C ARG A 183 -16.49 16.98 18.24
N ASP A 184 -15.79 17.98 17.74
CA ASP A 184 -16.12 19.38 17.95
C ASP A 184 -16.52 20.03 16.61
N GLU A 185 -17.31 21.11 16.66
CA GLU A 185 -17.58 21.93 15.47
C GLU A 185 -16.27 22.55 14.97
N ILE A 186 -15.78 22.10 13.82
CA ILE A 186 -14.47 22.47 13.29
C ILE A 186 -14.56 22.71 11.78
N SER A 187 -13.83 23.70 11.28
CA SER A 187 -13.86 24.09 9.86
C SER A 187 -12.64 23.65 9.06
N SER A 188 -11.58 23.18 9.72
CA SER A 188 -10.35 22.67 9.10
C SER A 188 -9.52 21.95 10.16
N VAL A 189 -8.51 21.17 9.77
CA VAL A 189 -7.50 20.58 10.67
C VAL A 189 -6.10 20.95 10.19
N ASN A 190 -5.15 21.01 11.11
CA ASN A 190 -3.76 21.34 10.79
C ASN A 190 -2.72 20.68 11.72
N GLU A 191 -3.16 19.81 12.63
CA GLU A 191 -2.27 19.21 13.63
C GLU A 191 -2.71 17.78 13.99
N ILE A 192 -1.72 16.91 14.18
CA ILE A 192 -1.84 15.53 14.67
C ILE A 192 -1.11 15.41 16.00
N HIS A 193 -1.72 14.74 16.98
CA HIS A 193 -1.08 14.39 18.25
C HIS A 193 -1.19 12.90 18.52
N LEU A 194 -0.06 12.28 18.87
CA LEU A 194 0.03 10.91 19.38
C LEU A 194 0.50 10.95 20.83
N TYR A 195 -0.21 10.26 21.71
CA TYR A 195 0.20 10.16 23.11
C TYR A 195 -0.36 8.89 23.77
N ASN A 196 0.09 8.62 24.99
CA ASN A 196 -0.42 7.58 25.85
C ASN A 196 -0.72 8.15 27.23
N TYR A 197 -1.62 7.52 27.99
CA TYR A 197 -1.98 7.97 29.32
C TYR A 197 -1.53 6.96 30.38
N GLY A 198 -0.75 7.43 31.36
CA GLY A 198 -0.29 6.65 32.49
C GLY A 198 1.12 6.10 32.33
N ASP A 199 1.80 5.92 33.47
CA ASP A 199 3.18 5.45 33.50
C ASP A 199 3.23 4.10 32.77
N TYR A 200 4.08 4.00 31.74
CA TYR A 200 4.30 2.79 30.91
C TYR A 200 3.21 2.43 29.90
N GLY A 201 2.35 3.37 29.48
CA GLY A 201 1.50 3.18 28.31
C GLY A 201 2.31 3.04 27.02
N GLU A 202 2.09 1.96 26.25
CA GLU A 202 2.74 1.71 24.96
C GLU A 202 1.71 1.80 23.83
N GLY A 203 2.02 2.61 22.82
CA GLY A 203 1.18 2.83 21.65
C GLY A 203 2.02 2.66 20.40
N PHE A 204 1.48 1.93 19.43
CA PHE A 204 2.14 1.52 18.20
C PHE A 204 1.38 2.13 17.05
N TYR A 205 2.09 2.75 16.12
CA TYR A 205 1.53 3.44 14.98
C TYR A 205 2.35 3.18 13.73
N ASP A 206 1.68 3.18 12.58
CA ASP A 206 2.34 3.05 11.30
C ASP A 206 1.51 3.69 10.16
N GLU A 207 2.14 3.89 9.00
CA GLU A 207 1.54 4.34 7.73
C GLU A 207 0.47 5.45 7.87
N PHE A 208 0.83 6.58 8.49
CA PHE A 208 -0.07 7.73 8.53
C PHE A 208 -0.28 8.31 7.13
N TYR A 209 -1.53 8.60 6.81
CA TYR A 209 -1.90 9.22 5.55
C TYR A 209 -3.16 10.09 5.71
N ILE A 210 -3.12 11.32 5.20
CA ILE A 210 -4.25 12.28 5.19
C ILE A 210 -4.38 12.82 3.77
N SER A 211 -5.60 12.88 3.22
CA SER A 211 -5.86 13.38 1.87
C SER A 211 -7.15 14.20 1.76
N ASN A 212 -7.11 15.21 0.90
CA ASN A 212 -8.28 15.96 0.43
C ASN A 212 -9.17 15.13 -0.51
N ASP A 213 -8.62 14.07 -1.10
CA ASP A 213 -9.39 13.17 -1.94
C ASP A 213 -10.13 12.17 -1.06
N THR A 214 -11.38 11.87 -1.41
CA THR A 214 -12.05 10.68 -0.91
C THR A 214 -11.27 9.49 -1.46
N ILE A 215 -10.32 8.96 -0.69
CA ILE A 215 -9.61 7.74 -1.07
C ILE A 215 -10.55 6.57 -0.74
N PRO A 216 -11.00 5.89 -1.79
CA PRO A 216 -10.41 4.61 -2.15
C PRO A 216 -9.64 4.80 -3.47
N ASN A 217 -8.35 5.09 -3.38
CA ASN A 217 -7.42 5.36 -4.48
C ASN A 217 -6.08 4.66 -4.18
N VAL A 218 -6.13 3.34 -4.06
CA VAL A 218 -4.93 2.51 -4.27
C VAL A 218 -4.55 2.66 -5.74
N PRO A 219 -3.27 2.81 -6.14
CA PRO A 219 -2.91 2.89 -7.55
C PRO A 219 -3.58 1.75 -8.31
N THR A 220 -4.25 2.04 -9.41
CA THR A 220 -4.90 1.02 -10.24
C THR A 220 -4.23 0.90 -11.60
N THR A 221 -4.28 -0.30 -12.13
CA THR A 221 -3.81 -0.66 -13.46
C THR A 221 -5.03 -0.86 -14.34
N TYR A 222 -5.05 -0.22 -15.50
CA TYR A 222 -6.14 -0.36 -16.46
C TYR A 222 -6.08 -1.72 -17.14
N VAL A 223 -7.18 -2.49 -17.04
CA VAL A 223 -7.32 -3.86 -17.56
C VAL A 223 -8.61 -3.92 -18.40
N PRO A 224 -8.57 -3.57 -19.69
CA PRO A 224 -9.77 -3.39 -20.52
C PRO A 224 -10.43 -4.67 -21.04
N ASP A 225 -9.77 -5.82 -20.95
CA ASP A 225 -10.34 -7.09 -21.41
C ASP A 225 -11.10 -7.75 -20.26
N ASP A 226 -12.43 -7.81 -20.37
CA ASP A 226 -13.29 -8.41 -19.34
C ASP A 226 -12.89 -9.86 -18.98
N ASN A 227 -12.33 -10.65 -19.92
CA ASN A 227 -11.89 -12.01 -19.60
C ASN A 227 -10.55 -12.00 -18.85
N PHE A 228 -9.67 -11.03 -19.12
CA PHE A 228 -8.44 -10.88 -18.35
C PHE A 228 -8.74 -10.42 -16.93
N GLU A 229 -9.56 -9.38 -16.77
CA GLU A 229 -10.00 -8.89 -15.46
C GLU A 229 -10.75 -10.00 -14.69
N GLN A 230 -11.65 -10.74 -15.35
CA GLN A 230 -12.31 -11.90 -14.72
C GLN A 230 -11.34 -13.00 -14.28
N ALA A 231 -10.27 -13.25 -15.04
CA ALA A 231 -9.24 -14.19 -14.62
C ALA A 231 -8.46 -13.68 -13.39
N LEU A 232 -8.21 -12.37 -13.27
CA LEU A 232 -7.62 -11.76 -12.07
C LEU A 232 -8.55 -11.87 -10.85
N ILE A 233 -9.86 -11.71 -11.04
CA ILE A 233 -10.88 -11.94 -10.01
C ILE A 233 -10.87 -13.43 -9.57
N ASP A 234 -10.87 -14.37 -10.52
CA ASP A 234 -10.86 -15.81 -10.23
C ASP A 234 -9.58 -16.27 -9.50
N LEU A 235 -8.47 -15.56 -9.71
CA LEU A 235 -7.19 -15.77 -9.02
C LEU A 235 -7.08 -15.03 -7.68
N GLY A 236 -8.01 -14.11 -7.39
CA GLY A 236 -8.07 -13.35 -6.14
C GLY A 236 -7.18 -12.10 -6.10
N TYR A 237 -6.78 -11.57 -7.25
CA TYR A 237 -6.02 -10.31 -7.35
C TYR A 237 -6.90 -9.07 -7.53
N ASP A 238 -8.17 -9.28 -7.84
CA ASP A 238 -9.17 -8.25 -8.10
C ASP A 238 -10.53 -8.68 -7.50
N ASP A 239 -11.46 -7.74 -7.35
CA ASP A 239 -12.74 -7.97 -6.67
C ASP A 239 -13.98 -7.58 -7.47
N VAL A 240 -13.83 -6.82 -8.55
CA VAL A 240 -14.94 -6.33 -9.37
C VAL A 240 -14.51 -6.22 -10.84
N LEU A 241 -15.50 -6.31 -11.74
CA LEU A 241 -15.29 -6.05 -13.15
C LEU A 241 -15.56 -4.56 -13.44
N ASP A 242 -14.52 -3.73 -13.39
CA ASP A 242 -14.62 -2.28 -13.58
C ASP A 242 -13.55 -1.66 -14.51
N ASN A 243 -12.76 -2.49 -15.19
CA ASN A 243 -11.58 -2.21 -16.01
C ASN A 243 -10.35 -1.77 -15.22
N TYR A 244 -10.31 -1.96 -13.91
CA TYR A 244 -9.19 -1.53 -13.07
C TYR A 244 -8.90 -2.53 -11.97
N VAL A 245 -7.66 -3.02 -11.94
CA VAL A 245 -7.15 -3.78 -10.79
C VAL A 245 -6.28 -2.88 -9.91
N VAL A 246 -6.32 -3.07 -8.60
CA VAL A 246 -5.37 -2.44 -7.69
C VAL A 246 -3.94 -2.90 -8.00
N THR A 247 -3.08 -1.97 -8.42
CA THR A 247 -1.68 -2.22 -8.85
C THR A 247 -0.85 -2.90 -7.76
N ASP A 248 -1.04 -2.53 -6.49
CA ASP A 248 -0.30 -3.15 -5.38
C ASP A 248 -0.66 -4.62 -5.18
N SER A 249 -1.87 -5.04 -5.60
CA SER A 249 -2.29 -6.45 -5.57
C SER A 249 -1.57 -7.31 -6.62
N ILE A 250 -0.99 -6.69 -7.65
CA ILE A 250 -0.39 -7.41 -8.79
C ILE A 250 1.12 -7.17 -8.95
N ASN A 251 1.68 -6.09 -8.40
CA ASN A 251 3.08 -5.70 -8.65
C ASN A 251 4.11 -6.71 -8.13
N SER A 252 3.74 -7.50 -7.12
CA SER A 252 4.56 -8.50 -6.43
C SER A 252 4.30 -9.95 -6.92
N VAL A 253 3.33 -10.15 -7.81
CA VAL A 253 2.95 -11.47 -8.32
C VAL A 253 4.07 -12.03 -9.20
N THR A 254 4.63 -13.16 -8.79
CA THR A 254 5.73 -13.82 -9.52
C THR A 254 5.27 -14.88 -10.51
N TYR A 255 4.02 -15.38 -10.39
CA TYR A 255 3.46 -16.42 -11.24
C TYR A 255 2.03 -16.07 -11.63
N LEU A 256 1.77 -15.95 -12.93
CA LEU A 256 0.44 -15.69 -13.49
C LEU A 256 0.08 -16.80 -14.49
N ASN A 257 -1.06 -17.46 -14.29
CA ASN A 257 -1.60 -18.46 -15.19
C ASN A 257 -3.04 -18.11 -15.56
N VAL A 258 -3.21 -17.70 -16.82
CA VAL A 258 -4.47 -17.32 -17.45
C VAL A 258 -4.68 -18.13 -18.75
N TYR A 259 -4.39 -19.43 -18.68
CA TYR A 259 -4.44 -20.36 -19.81
C TYR A 259 -5.87 -20.67 -20.26
N ASN A 260 -6.15 -20.52 -21.55
CA ASN A 260 -7.43 -20.88 -22.17
C ASN A 260 -8.65 -20.17 -21.54
N ASP A 261 -8.47 -18.90 -21.20
CA ASP A 261 -9.50 -18.04 -20.60
C ASP A 261 -10.21 -17.15 -21.64
N SER A 262 -9.96 -17.40 -22.92
CA SER A 262 -10.53 -16.63 -24.04
C SER A 262 -10.12 -15.15 -24.07
N ILE A 263 -8.99 -14.80 -23.45
CA ILE A 263 -8.45 -13.44 -23.38
C ILE A 263 -7.98 -12.97 -24.76
N SER A 264 -8.31 -11.73 -25.12
CA SER A 264 -7.94 -11.13 -26.41
C SER A 264 -6.91 -10.00 -26.28
N ASP A 265 -6.87 -9.34 -25.12
CA ASP A 265 -5.95 -8.24 -24.80
C ASP A 265 -5.42 -8.43 -23.36
N LEU A 266 -4.10 -8.31 -23.21
CA LEU A 266 -3.39 -8.42 -21.92
C LEU A 266 -2.90 -7.06 -21.41
N THR A 267 -3.42 -5.94 -21.93
CA THR A 267 -3.16 -4.60 -21.39
C THR A 267 -3.36 -4.60 -19.87
N GLY A 268 -2.37 -4.05 -19.15
CA GLY A 268 -2.24 -4.12 -17.70
C GLY A 268 -1.18 -5.11 -17.22
N ILE A 269 -0.75 -6.06 -18.07
CA ILE A 269 0.32 -7.02 -17.74
C ILE A 269 1.64 -6.33 -17.39
N GLU A 270 1.88 -5.13 -17.93
CA GLU A 270 3.08 -4.34 -17.68
C GLU A 270 3.27 -3.94 -16.20
N ALA A 271 2.19 -3.97 -15.40
CA ALA A 271 2.21 -3.67 -13.97
C ALA A 271 2.65 -4.86 -13.11
N PHE A 272 2.69 -6.08 -13.65
CA PHE A 272 3.22 -7.27 -12.98
C PHE A 272 4.77 -7.26 -12.98
N THR A 273 5.37 -6.28 -12.29
CA THR A 273 6.81 -6.00 -12.38
C THR A 273 7.69 -7.10 -11.80
N ALA A 274 7.20 -7.89 -10.84
CA ALA A 274 7.88 -9.04 -10.26
C ALA A 274 7.64 -10.37 -11.01
N LEU A 275 6.90 -10.37 -12.13
CA LEU A 275 6.48 -11.58 -12.81
C LEU A 275 7.68 -12.37 -13.34
N ASP A 276 7.86 -13.57 -12.80
CA ASP A 276 8.90 -14.52 -13.18
C ASP A 276 8.37 -15.55 -14.21
N THR A 277 7.12 -15.97 -14.05
CA THR A 277 6.50 -16.99 -14.90
C THR A 277 5.12 -16.53 -15.40
N LEU A 278 4.96 -16.48 -16.72
CA LEU A 278 3.70 -16.17 -17.40
C LEU A 278 3.20 -17.35 -18.22
N VAL A 279 1.98 -17.82 -17.94
CA VAL A 279 1.25 -18.83 -18.72
C VAL A 279 -0.04 -18.22 -19.25
N CYS A 280 -0.08 -17.86 -20.53
CA CYS A 280 -1.26 -17.27 -21.18
C CYS A 280 -1.57 -17.93 -22.54
N GLY A 281 -1.22 -19.22 -22.67
CA GLY A 281 -1.47 -20.01 -23.86
C GLY A 281 -2.94 -20.33 -24.12
N PHE A 282 -3.26 -20.69 -25.38
CA PHE A 282 -4.61 -21.03 -25.86
C PHE A 282 -5.65 -19.91 -25.68
N ASN A 283 -5.21 -18.67 -25.87
CA ASN A 283 -6.05 -17.48 -25.86
C ASN A 283 -6.22 -16.92 -27.29
N GLN A 284 -6.68 -15.67 -27.41
CA GLN A 284 -6.96 -15.01 -28.68
C GLN A 284 -6.03 -13.82 -28.96
N LEU A 285 -4.89 -13.72 -28.24
CA LEU A 285 -3.99 -12.58 -28.28
C LEU A 285 -3.43 -12.35 -29.69
N THR A 286 -3.57 -11.12 -30.19
CA THR A 286 -2.94 -10.66 -31.44
C THR A 286 -1.65 -9.90 -31.21
N GLU A 287 -1.49 -9.35 -30.00
CA GLU A 287 -0.30 -8.65 -29.51
C GLU A 287 -0.02 -9.03 -28.05
N LEU A 288 1.22 -8.83 -27.63
CA LEU A 288 1.67 -9.04 -26.26
C LEU A 288 2.89 -8.16 -26.02
N ASP A 289 2.75 -7.15 -25.16
CA ASP A 289 3.86 -6.33 -24.69
C ASP A 289 4.28 -6.81 -23.30
N VAL A 290 5.51 -7.33 -23.20
CA VAL A 290 6.13 -7.77 -21.94
C VAL A 290 7.42 -7.00 -21.64
N SER A 291 7.59 -5.84 -22.27
CA SER A 291 8.83 -5.06 -22.19
C SER A 291 9.15 -4.58 -20.77
N ASN A 292 8.13 -4.39 -19.93
CA ASN A 292 8.27 -4.00 -18.52
C ASN A 292 8.40 -5.20 -17.56
N ASN A 293 8.04 -6.41 -17.98
CA ASN A 293 8.15 -7.64 -17.17
C ASN A 293 9.57 -8.23 -17.23
N THR A 294 10.57 -7.42 -16.86
CA THR A 294 12.00 -7.74 -17.00
C THR A 294 12.47 -8.91 -16.13
N ALA A 295 11.69 -9.28 -15.11
CA ALA A 295 11.93 -10.42 -14.23
C ALA A 295 11.56 -11.77 -14.86
N LEU A 296 10.88 -11.81 -16.02
CA LEU A 296 10.41 -13.06 -16.63
C LEU A 296 11.56 -14.02 -16.95
N THR A 297 11.46 -15.24 -16.40
CA THR A 297 12.35 -16.37 -16.71
C THR A 297 11.64 -17.48 -17.48
N GLN A 298 10.31 -17.56 -17.42
CA GLN A 298 9.51 -18.60 -18.08
C GLN A 298 8.26 -18.01 -18.74
N MET A 299 8.08 -18.27 -20.04
CA MET A 299 6.90 -17.85 -20.79
C MET A 299 6.28 -19.02 -21.56
N SER A 300 4.98 -19.27 -21.36
CA SER A 300 4.18 -20.21 -22.13
C SER A 300 2.97 -19.50 -22.73
N ILE A 301 3.11 -19.06 -23.98
CA ILE A 301 2.16 -18.22 -24.71
C ILE A 301 1.61 -18.90 -25.97
N GLY A 302 1.85 -20.21 -26.11
CA GLY A 302 1.48 -20.95 -27.30
C GLY A 302 -0.04 -21.10 -27.51
N GLY A 303 -0.50 -21.20 -28.75
CA GLY A 303 -1.92 -21.30 -29.08
C GLY A 303 -2.64 -19.95 -29.13
N ASN A 304 -1.96 -18.89 -29.59
CA ASN A 304 -2.52 -17.54 -29.75
C ASN A 304 -2.50 -17.12 -31.23
N GLN A 305 -2.71 -15.83 -31.52
CA GLN A 305 -2.76 -15.25 -32.87
C GLN A 305 -1.62 -14.24 -33.11
N LEU A 306 -0.52 -14.34 -32.36
CA LEU A 306 0.61 -13.40 -32.44
C LEU A 306 1.30 -13.48 -33.80
N THR A 307 1.53 -12.34 -34.45
CA THR A 307 2.29 -12.24 -35.71
C THR A 307 3.75 -11.82 -35.52
N SER A 308 4.03 -11.25 -34.35
CA SER A 308 5.36 -10.86 -33.86
C SER A 308 5.42 -11.06 -32.35
N LEU A 309 6.63 -11.21 -31.84
CA LEU A 309 6.91 -11.26 -30.41
C LEU A 309 8.26 -10.58 -30.17
N ASP A 310 8.27 -9.55 -29.32
CA ASP A 310 9.50 -8.93 -28.84
C ASP A 310 9.75 -9.36 -27.39
N VAL A 311 10.89 -10.02 -27.17
CA VAL A 311 11.35 -10.47 -25.85
C VAL A 311 12.74 -9.92 -25.53
N SER A 312 13.14 -8.84 -26.20
CA SER A 312 14.49 -8.26 -26.09
C SER A 312 14.79 -7.71 -24.69
N SER A 313 13.78 -7.25 -23.96
CA SER A 313 13.87 -6.80 -22.56
C SER A 313 13.92 -7.96 -21.55
N ASN A 314 13.41 -9.14 -21.89
CA ASN A 314 13.28 -10.30 -21.00
C ASN A 314 14.57 -11.15 -21.02
N THR A 315 15.70 -10.50 -20.72
CA THR A 315 17.05 -11.10 -20.82
C THR A 315 17.29 -12.29 -19.89
N ALA A 316 16.46 -12.43 -18.84
CA ALA A 316 16.49 -13.54 -17.89
C ALA A 316 15.74 -14.80 -18.38
N LEU A 317 15.07 -14.76 -19.54
CA LEU A 317 14.31 -15.90 -20.07
C LEU A 317 15.17 -17.16 -20.23
N THR A 318 14.73 -18.23 -19.57
CA THR A 318 15.31 -19.59 -19.65
C THR A 318 14.40 -20.57 -20.39
N TYR A 319 13.10 -20.30 -20.45
CA TYR A 319 12.09 -21.09 -21.14
C TYR A 319 11.13 -20.19 -21.93
N LEU A 320 10.94 -20.50 -23.22
CA LEU A 320 9.95 -19.87 -24.07
C LEU A 320 9.20 -20.93 -24.88
N ASP A 321 7.88 -21.00 -24.70
CA ASP A 321 6.98 -21.74 -25.59
C ASP A 321 5.98 -20.79 -26.24
N CYS A 322 6.20 -20.51 -27.53
CA CYS A 322 5.34 -19.70 -28.38
C CYS A 322 4.73 -20.51 -29.54
N HIS A 323 4.61 -21.84 -29.38
CA HIS A 323 4.06 -22.70 -30.43
C HIS A 323 2.63 -22.32 -30.84
N LEU A 324 2.17 -22.76 -32.02
CA LEU A 324 0.80 -22.50 -32.50
C LEU A 324 0.45 -20.99 -32.45
N ASN A 325 1.26 -20.19 -33.13
CA ASN A 325 1.03 -18.76 -33.36
C ASN A 325 1.24 -18.46 -34.86
N GLN A 326 1.32 -17.19 -35.25
CA GLN A 326 1.52 -16.74 -36.62
C GLN A 326 2.82 -15.94 -36.77
N ILE A 327 3.80 -16.18 -35.88
CA ILE A 327 5.04 -15.39 -35.80
C ILE A 327 5.86 -15.59 -37.07
N THR A 328 6.24 -14.49 -37.70
CA THR A 328 6.98 -14.48 -38.98
C THR A 328 8.48 -14.32 -38.82
N SER A 329 8.91 -13.68 -37.73
CA SER A 329 10.31 -13.58 -37.31
C SER A 329 10.39 -13.58 -35.79
N LEU A 330 11.44 -14.21 -35.25
CA LEU A 330 11.67 -14.29 -33.81
C LEU A 330 13.15 -14.04 -33.53
N ASP A 331 13.45 -12.85 -33.00
CA ASP A 331 14.80 -12.48 -32.57
C ASP A 331 14.99 -12.87 -31.10
N LEU A 332 15.95 -13.76 -30.86
CA LEU A 332 16.30 -14.26 -29.52
C LEU A 332 17.74 -13.89 -29.13
N SER A 333 18.35 -12.93 -29.85
CA SER A 333 19.76 -12.58 -29.67
C SER A 333 20.09 -12.04 -28.27
N SER A 334 19.12 -11.39 -27.61
CA SER A 334 19.24 -10.90 -26.22
C SER A 334 19.00 -11.98 -25.16
N ASN A 335 18.30 -13.07 -25.49
CA ASN A 335 17.88 -14.11 -24.52
C ASN A 335 18.95 -15.21 -24.37
N THR A 336 20.18 -14.79 -24.05
CA THR A 336 21.35 -15.70 -23.99
C THR A 336 21.25 -16.78 -22.90
N ALA A 337 20.38 -16.59 -21.90
CA ALA A 337 20.08 -17.55 -20.85
C ALA A 337 19.08 -18.66 -21.27
N LEU A 338 18.51 -18.59 -22.48
CA LEU A 338 17.47 -19.51 -22.93
C LEU A 338 17.99 -20.95 -23.02
N THR A 339 17.33 -21.86 -22.30
CA THR A 339 17.69 -23.29 -22.23
C THR A 339 16.70 -24.20 -22.96
N SER A 340 15.46 -23.74 -23.11
CA SER A 340 14.38 -24.46 -23.79
C SER A 340 13.54 -23.51 -24.65
N LEU A 341 13.39 -23.86 -25.93
CA LEU A 341 12.58 -23.12 -26.90
C LEU A 341 11.62 -24.06 -27.64
N SER A 342 10.35 -23.69 -27.66
CA SER A 342 9.34 -24.28 -28.54
C SER A 342 8.68 -23.18 -29.37
N CYS A 343 8.87 -23.25 -30.69
CA CYS A 343 8.32 -22.27 -31.63
C CYS A 343 7.65 -22.95 -32.85
N ARG A 344 7.37 -24.26 -32.75
CA ARG A 344 6.68 -25.05 -33.78
C ARG A 344 5.32 -24.44 -34.16
N HIS A 345 4.85 -24.73 -35.37
CA HIS A 345 3.56 -24.22 -35.87
C HIS A 345 3.46 -22.68 -35.79
N ASN A 346 4.51 -22.01 -36.25
CA ASN A 346 4.54 -20.58 -36.58
C ASN A 346 4.78 -20.41 -38.09
N ALA A 347 5.01 -19.17 -38.53
CA ALA A 347 5.30 -18.82 -39.92
C ALA A 347 6.75 -18.35 -40.15
N LEU A 348 7.72 -18.72 -39.30
CA LEU A 348 9.10 -18.23 -39.39
C LEU A 348 9.83 -18.62 -40.69
N THR A 349 10.50 -17.66 -41.31
CA THR A 349 11.51 -17.89 -42.37
C THR A 349 12.60 -18.90 -42.05
N GLU A 350 13.09 -18.66 -40.85
CA GLU A 350 14.43 -18.92 -40.38
C GLU A 350 14.38 -18.74 -38.86
N LEU A 351 15.34 -19.36 -38.18
CA LEU A 351 15.50 -19.21 -36.75
C LEU A 351 17.00 -19.20 -36.46
N ASP A 352 17.52 -18.05 -36.04
CA ASP A 352 18.89 -17.92 -35.56
C ASP A 352 18.93 -18.10 -34.05
N VAL A 353 19.61 -19.16 -33.60
CA VAL A 353 19.85 -19.46 -32.19
C VAL A 353 21.34 -19.42 -31.83
N SER A 354 22.16 -18.79 -32.67
CA SER A 354 23.62 -18.76 -32.49
C SER A 354 24.07 -18.07 -31.19
N SER A 355 23.30 -17.08 -30.72
CA SER A 355 23.52 -16.39 -29.44
C SER A 355 23.03 -17.19 -28.23
N ASN A 356 22.10 -18.14 -28.40
CA ASN A 356 21.47 -18.91 -27.32
C ASN A 356 22.31 -20.16 -26.97
N THR A 357 23.57 -19.95 -26.59
CA THR A 357 24.53 -21.04 -26.35
C THR A 357 24.17 -21.97 -25.18
N ALA A 358 23.25 -21.55 -24.31
CA ALA A 358 22.72 -22.36 -23.21
C ALA A 358 21.56 -23.30 -23.64
N LEU A 359 21.10 -23.22 -24.89
CA LEU A 359 19.94 -23.97 -25.38
C LEU A 359 20.24 -25.48 -25.40
N THR A 360 19.44 -26.24 -24.66
CA THR A 360 19.55 -27.72 -24.56
C THR A 360 18.35 -28.44 -25.17
N LEU A 361 17.21 -27.77 -25.25
CA LEU A 361 16.00 -28.27 -25.87
C LEU A 361 15.49 -27.27 -26.90
N LEU A 362 15.40 -27.71 -28.15
CA LEU A 362 14.82 -26.95 -29.26
C LEU A 362 13.75 -27.78 -29.94
N ASN A 363 12.52 -27.29 -29.89
CA ASN A 363 11.40 -27.76 -30.70
C ASN A 363 11.01 -26.66 -31.69
N GLY A 364 11.88 -26.46 -32.67
CA GLY A 364 11.72 -25.50 -33.75
C GLY A 364 11.41 -26.18 -35.08
N TYR A 365 10.61 -25.49 -35.89
CA TYR A 365 10.20 -25.79 -37.26
C TYR A 365 9.67 -27.20 -37.59
#